data_AF-A0A061FKK8-F1
#
_entry.id   AF-A0A061FKK8-F1
#
_cell.length_a   1.000
_cell.length_b   1.000
_cell.length_c   1.000
_cell.angle_alpha   90.00
_cell.angle_beta   90.00
_cell.angle_gamma   90.00
#
_symmetry.space_group_name_H-M   'P 1'
#
loop_
_entity.id
_entity.type
_entity.pdbx_description
1 polymer ?
#
loop_
_entity_poly.entity_id
_entity_poly.type
_entity_poly.pdbx_seq_one_letter_code
_entity_poly.pdbx_strand_id
1 'polypeptide(L)'
;MRGSLPVNRRTVFKLRQVGISTLGSVKIRILLCGCVALTLLAVANRNRDSSSFMRWTDDVDSLHSSSSSRGRYAIVMNTWKRYDLLKKSISHYASCPRLESIHLVWSEPDPPSDSLKRFLNHAIQLNSGNGHRVQLVFDINKEDSLNNRFKEIRDLKTDAVFSIDDDVIFPCSSVEFAFTVWQSAPDTMVGYVPRMHWVDEKKGKDNYIYGGWWSVWWTGTYSMILSKAAFFHKKYLKLYTDEMPASIKEYITRNRNCEDIAMSFLVANATGAPPIWVKGKIFEIGSTGISSLGGHSDRRTQCVNKFVAEFGRMPLVSTSMKAVDSRNVWLW
;
A
#
# COMPACT_ATOMS: atom_id res chain seq x y z
N MET A 1 -7.24 62.63 -40.78
CA MET A 1 -8.24 63.54 -40.18
C MET A 1 -9.63 62.91 -40.31
N ARG A 2 -10.37 62.80 -39.18
CA ARG A 2 -11.85 62.66 -39.00
C ARG A 2 -12.53 61.44 -39.67
N GLY A 3 -13.19 60.50 -38.97
CA GLY A 3 -14.44 60.64 -38.16
C GLY A 3 -15.67 60.61 -39.10
N SER A 4 -16.74 59.79 -38.98
CA SER A 4 -17.52 59.37 -37.80
C SER A 4 -18.61 58.29 -38.13
N LEU A 5 -18.80 57.30 -37.22
CA LEU A 5 -19.99 56.64 -36.56
C LEU A 5 -21.44 56.58 -37.20
N PRO A 6 -22.47 55.88 -36.62
CA PRO A 6 -22.87 54.48 -36.91
C PRO A 6 -24.42 54.27 -37.12
N VAL A 7 -24.87 53.10 -37.59
CA VAL A 7 -26.32 52.71 -37.55
C VAL A 7 -26.51 51.28 -37.05
N ASN A 8 -27.62 51.11 -36.32
CA ASN A 8 -27.87 50.21 -35.20
C ASN A 8 -28.47 48.85 -35.62
N ARG A 9 -27.83 47.75 -35.23
CA ARG A 9 -28.16 46.35 -35.60
C ARG A 9 -29.22 45.71 -34.68
N ARG A 10 -30.22 46.48 -34.24
CA ARG A 10 -31.15 46.08 -33.16
C ARG A 10 -32.57 45.69 -33.60
N THR A 11 -32.85 45.63 -34.89
CA THR A 11 -34.22 45.38 -35.40
C THR A 11 -34.41 44.04 -36.12
N VAL A 12 -33.34 43.26 -36.35
CA VAL A 12 -33.44 41.98 -37.11
C VAL A 12 -33.56 40.75 -36.21
N PHE A 13 -33.41 40.88 -34.88
CA PHE A 13 -33.48 39.73 -33.95
C PHE A 13 -34.85 39.48 -33.29
N LYS A 14 -35.85 40.35 -33.51
CA LYS A 14 -37.14 40.27 -32.78
C LYS A 14 -38.28 39.50 -33.45
N LEU A 15 -38.06 38.85 -34.60
CA LEU A 15 -39.12 38.10 -35.31
C LEU A 15 -38.88 36.60 -35.51
N ARG A 16 -37.78 36.03 -34.98
CA ARG A 16 -37.53 34.57 -35.01
C ARG A 16 -37.66 33.85 -33.65
N GLN A 17 -37.99 34.57 -32.58
CA GLN A 17 -38.00 34.00 -31.23
C GLN A 17 -39.39 33.69 -30.65
N VAL A 18 -40.46 33.90 -31.42
CA VAL A 18 -41.84 33.68 -30.93
C VAL A 18 -42.41 32.31 -31.34
N GLY A 19 -41.74 31.55 -32.22
CA GLY A 19 -42.21 30.23 -32.69
C GLY A 19 -41.70 29.00 -31.92
N ILE A 20 -40.75 29.14 -31.00
CA ILE A 20 -40.04 27.99 -30.39
C ILE A 20 -40.27 27.85 -28.87
N SER A 21 -40.86 28.86 -28.21
CA SER A 21 -41.02 28.86 -26.74
C SER A 21 -42.22 28.07 -26.22
N THR A 22 -43.14 27.61 -27.07
CA THR A 22 -44.37 26.92 -26.62
C THR A 22 -44.31 25.39 -26.69
N LEU A 23 -43.42 24.80 -27.49
CA LEU A 23 -43.29 23.33 -27.62
C LEU A 23 -42.33 22.69 -26.60
N GLY A 24 -41.36 23.43 -26.06
CA GLY A 24 -40.40 22.91 -25.07
C GLY A 24 -41.00 22.74 -23.67
N SER A 25 -41.94 23.61 -23.29
CA SER A 25 -42.52 23.67 -21.94
C SER A 25 -43.41 22.46 -21.62
N VAL A 26 -44.15 21.94 -22.61
CA VAL A 26 -45.06 20.80 -22.41
C VAL A 26 -44.30 19.48 -22.26
N LYS A 27 -43.26 19.25 -23.07
CA LYS A 27 -42.42 18.03 -22.97
C LYS A 27 -41.69 17.93 -21.64
N ILE A 28 -41.18 19.06 -21.13
CA ILE A 28 -40.49 19.12 -19.83
C ILE A 28 -41.47 18.87 -18.67
N ARG A 29 -42.68 19.43 -18.74
CA ARG A 29 -43.72 19.19 -17.74
C ARG A 29 -44.19 17.73 -17.71
N ILE A 30 -44.35 17.09 -18.88
CA ILE A 30 -44.72 15.66 -18.95
C ILE A 30 -43.61 14.79 -18.36
N LEU A 31 -42.33 15.09 -18.65
CA LEU A 31 -41.19 14.34 -18.11
C LEU A 31 -41.09 14.46 -16.59
N LEU A 32 -41.27 15.67 -16.04
CA LEU A 32 -41.28 15.90 -14.59
C LEU A 32 -42.45 15.20 -13.90
N CYS A 33 -43.66 15.24 -14.48
CA CYS A 33 -44.80 14.49 -13.95
C CYS A 33 -44.56 12.97 -13.99
N GLY A 34 -43.93 12.45 -15.05
CA GLY A 34 -43.54 11.04 -15.15
C GLY A 34 -42.55 10.62 -14.06
N CYS A 35 -41.53 11.43 -13.80
CA CYS A 35 -40.55 11.16 -12.74
C CYS A 35 -41.16 11.18 -11.33
N VAL A 36 -42.09 12.11 -11.06
CA VAL A 36 -42.81 12.17 -9.78
C VAL A 36 -43.76 10.98 -9.62
N ALA A 37 -44.46 10.58 -10.68
CA ALA A 37 -45.33 9.40 -10.64
C ALA A 37 -44.54 8.10 -10.40
N LEU A 38 -43.37 7.94 -11.03
CA LEU A 38 -42.49 6.78 -10.84
C LEU A 38 -41.90 6.71 -9.42
N THR A 39 -41.56 7.86 -8.83
CA THR A 39 -41.08 7.90 -7.43
C THR A 39 -42.21 7.61 -6.43
N LEU A 40 -43.43 8.10 -6.68
CA LEU A 40 -44.59 7.78 -5.85
C LEU A 40 -44.98 6.30 -5.95
N LEU A 41 -44.89 5.68 -7.13
CA LEU A 41 -45.12 4.24 -7.31
C LEU A 41 -44.04 3.39 -6.62
N ALA A 42 -42.77 3.81 -6.68
CA ALA A 42 -41.69 3.11 -5.98
C ALA A 42 -41.82 3.18 -4.45
N VAL A 43 -42.30 4.30 -3.90
CA VAL A 43 -42.57 4.46 -2.46
C VAL A 43 -43.83 3.70 -2.05
N ALA A 44 -44.88 3.69 -2.87
CA ALA A 44 -46.11 2.96 -2.59
C ALA A 44 -45.93 1.43 -2.63
N ASN A 45 -45.06 0.91 -3.51
CA ASN A 45 -44.73 -0.52 -3.56
C ASN A 45 -43.76 -0.96 -2.47
N ARG A 46 -43.07 -0.03 -1.79
CA ARG A 46 -42.13 -0.35 -0.70
C ARG A 46 -42.83 -0.74 0.62
N ASN A 47 -44.13 -0.47 0.72
CA ASN A 47 -44.94 -0.76 1.92
C ASN A 47 -45.83 -2.01 1.78
N ARG A 48 -45.61 -2.87 0.77
CA ARG A 48 -46.47 -4.04 0.52
C ARG A 48 -45.86 -5.42 0.68
N ASP A 49 -44.55 -5.56 0.91
CA ASP A 49 -43.93 -6.86 1.20
C ASP A 49 -43.19 -6.85 2.54
N SER A 50 -43.97 -6.86 3.62
CA SER A 50 -43.54 -7.29 4.96
C SER A 50 -44.12 -8.66 5.23
N SER A 51 -43.47 -9.73 4.76
CA SER A 51 -43.52 -11.08 5.38
C SER A 51 -42.60 -12.08 4.67
N SER A 52 -41.31 -12.07 5.03
CA SER A 52 -40.51 -13.29 5.17
C SER A 52 -39.18 -12.91 5.80
N PHE A 53 -39.23 -12.56 7.09
CA PHE A 53 -38.08 -12.51 7.97
C PHE A 53 -37.60 -13.95 8.18
N MET A 54 -36.82 -14.47 7.22
CA MET A 54 -36.10 -15.73 7.38
C MET A 54 -34.86 -15.45 8.23
N ARG A 55 -35.11 -15.57 9.53
CA ARG A 55 -34.19 -15.82 10.63
C ARG A 55 -33.09 -16.81 10.23
N TRP A 56 -31.93 -16.29 9.82
CA TRP A 56 -30.65 -16.96 9.94
C TRP A 56 -29.96 -16.39 11.19
N THR A 57 -30.39 -16.87 12.34
CA THR A 57 -29.61 -16.81 13.57
C THR A 57 -28.86 -18.13 13.70
N ASP A 58 -27.58 -18.02 14.05
CA ASP A 58 -26.74 -19.06 14.65
C ASP A 58 -26.35 -20.23 13.73
N ASP A 59 -25.25 -20.05 12.98
CA ASP A 59 -24.24 -21.11 12.74
C ASP A 59 -23.01 -20.58 11.96
N VAL A 60 -22.38 -19.53 12.46
CA VAL A 60 -20.96 -19.23 12.14
C VAL A 60 -20.19 -19.03 13.43
N ASP A 61 -20.44 -19.92 14.39
CA ASP A 61 -19.71 -19.98 15.65
C ASP A 61 -19.20 -21.41 15.88
N SER A 62 -18.51 -21.97 14.88
CA SER A 62 -17.70 -23.18 15.02
C SER A 62 -16.88 -23.47 13.77
N LEU A 63 -15.97 -22.57 13.40
CA LEU A 63 -14.69 -23.02 12.84
C LEU A 63 -13.66 -22.87 13.95
N HIS A 64 -13.59 -23.95 14.73
CA HIS A 64 -12.58 -24.21 15.74
C HIS A 64 -11.22 -23.62 15.36
N SER A 65 -10.77 -22.69 16.19
CA SER A 65 -9.52 -22.82 16.95
C SER A 65 -8.55 -23.86 16.36
N SER A 66 -7.88 -23.48 15.27
CA SER A 66 -6.47 -23.79 15.21
C SER A 66 -5.77 -22.60 15.84
N SER A 67 -5.01 -22.85 16.89
CA SER A 67 -3.94 -22.00 17.39
C SER A 67 -2.92 -21.77 16.25
N SER A 68 -3.30 -21.03 15.21
CA SER A 68 -2.46 -20.77 14.06
C SER A 68 -1.91 -19.35 14.14
N SER A 69 -0.59 -19.27 13.99
CA SER A 69 0.21 -18.08 13.65
C SER A 69 -0.29 -17.29 12.44
N ARG A 70 -1.36 -17.75 11.77
CA ARG A 70 -1.98 -17.17 10.57
C ARG A 70 -3.03 -16.10 10.87
N GLY A 71 -3.48 -15.96 12.12
CA GLY A 71 -4.52 -15.00 12.49
C GLY A 71 -4.01 -13.57 12.75
N ARG A 72 -2.69 -13.37 12.85
CA ARG A 72 -2.07 -12.10 13.27
C ARG A 72 -0.81 -11.80 12.48
N TYR A 73 -0.31 -10.59 12.62
CA TYR A 73 0.93 -10.17 12.00
C TYR A 73 1.85 -9.42 12.96
N ALA A 74 3.13 -9.43 12.64
CA ALA A 74 4.14 -8.62 13.31
C ALA A 74 4.54 -7.46 12.40
N ILE A 75 4.83 -6.29 12.99
CA ILE A 75 5.41 -5.16 12.28
C ILE A 75 6.92 -5.19 12.45
N VAL A 76 7.66 -5.01 11.35
CA VAL A 76 9.10 -4.74 11.37
C VAL A 76 9.31 -3.32 10.85
N MET A 77 9.80 -2.43 11.72
CA MET A 77 9.93 -1.00 11.43
C MET A 77 11.36 -0.52 11.65
N ASN A 78 11.93 0.06 10.59
CA ASN A 78 13.23 0.71 10.67
C ASN A 78 13.08 2.12 11.21
N THR A 79 14.02 2.54 12.05
CA THR A 79 14.11 3.92 12.50
C THR A 79 15.54 4.41 12.58
N TRP A 80 15.73 5.69 12.30
CA TRP A 80 17.02 6.37 12.43
C TRP A 80 16.82 7.85 12.70
N LYS A 81 17.10 8.28 13.94
CA LYS A 81 17.09 9.68 14.39
C LYS A 81 15.79 10.44 14.07
N ARG A 82 14.65 9.72 14.08
CA ARG A 82 13.31 10.22 13.73
C ARG A 82 12.29 9.91 14.82
N TYR A 83 12.68 10.10 16.08
CA TYR A 83 11.91 9.62 17.23
C TYR A 83 10.49 10.17 17.28
N ASP A 84 10.22 11.39 16.82
CA ASP A 84 8.86 11.93 16.83
C ASP A 84 7.96 11.31 15.77
N LEU A 85 8.51 10.90 14.62
CA LEU A 85 7.78 10.12 13.61
C LEU A 85 7.54 8.71 14.13
N LEU A 86 8.57 8.07 14.71
CA LEU A 86 8.46 6.77 15.36
C LEU A 86 7.36 6.75 16.43
N LYS A 87 7.31 7.74 17.32
CA LYS A 87 6.26 7.87 18.35
C LYS A 87 4.85 7.95 17.75
N LYS A 88 4.68 8.69 16.65
CA LYS A 88 3.40 8.79 15.93
C LYS A 88 3.01 7.46 15.29
N SER A 89 3.96 6.84 14.58
CA SER A 89 3.76 5.57 13.91
C SER A 89 3.42 4.45 14.90
N ILE A 90 4.12 4.36 16.03
CA ILE A 90 3.85 3.33 17.05
C ILE A 90 2.50 3.56 17.74
N SER A 91 2.17 4.80 18.11
CA SER A 91 0.84 5.11 18.66
C SER A 91 -0.30 4.70 17.72
N HIS A 92 -0.13 4.95 16.42
CA HIS A 92 -1.11 4.55 15.40
C HIS A 92 -1.20 3.02 15.25
N TYR A 93 -0.08 2.35 14.94
CA TYR A 93 -0.12 0.93 14.62
C TYR A 93 -0.47 0.04 15.83
N ALA A 94 -0.17 0.49 17.05
CA ALA A 94 -0.61 -0.18 18.27
C ALA A 94 -2.14 -0.36 18.35
N SER A 95 -2.93 0.47 17.65
CA SER A 95 -4.38 0.35 17.58
C SER A 95 -4.91 -0.64 16.54
N CYS A 96 -4.03 -1.24 15.72
CA CYS A 96 -4.48 -2.13 14.66
C CYS A 96 -4.92 -3.51 15.22
N PRO A 97 -6.11 -4.02 14.83
CA PRO A 97 -6.74 -5.17 15.49
C PRO A 97 -5.93 -6.47 15.53
N ARG A 98 -5.28 -6.85 14.41
CA ARG A 98 -4.58 -8.14 14.29
C ARG A 98 -3.07 -8.04 14.51
N LEU A 99 -2.58 -6.94 15.08
CA LEU A 99 -1.17 -6.78 15.46
C LEU A 99 -0.82 -7.69 16.65
N GLU A 100 0.28 -8.43 16.57
CA GLU A 100 0.85 -9.26 17.66
C GLU A 100 2.08 -8.61 18.29
N SER A 101 3.02 -8.16 17.45
CA SER A 101 4.26 -7.54 17.93
C SER A 101 4.76 -6.45 16.99
N ILE A 102 5.56 -5.53 17.52
CA ILE A 102 6.34 -4.56 16.78
C ILE A 102 7.82 -4.78 17.09
N HIS A 103 8.59 -5.00 16.04
CA HIS A 103 10.03 -5.14 16.03
C HIS A 103 10.64 -3.85 15.48
N LEU A 104 11.29 -3.09 16.37
CA LEU A 104 11.99 -1.86 16.02
C LEU A 104 13.43 -2.20 15.66
N VAL A 105 13.74 -2.08 14.38
CA VAL A 105 15.08 -2.28 13.84
C VAL A 105 15.92 -1.06 14.19
N TRP A 106 16.62 -1.15 15.31
CA TRP A 106 17.42 -0.06 15.87
C TRP A 106 18.85 -0.17 15.36
N SER A 107 19.25 0.74 14.48
CA SER A 107 20.59 0.73 13.88
C SER A 107 21.48 1.88 14.39
N GLU A 108 20.99 2.69 15.32
CA GLU A 108 21.72 3.85 15.82
C GLU A 108 22.86 3.47 16.78
N PRO A 109 23.95 4.26 16.86
CA PRO A 109 25.09 3.94 17.72
C PRO A 109 24.72 3.84 19.20
N ASP A 110 23.87 4.75 19.67
CA ASP A 110 23.42 4.79 21.05
C ASP A 110 22.15 3.95 21.23
N PRO A 111 21.99 3.24 22.36
CA PRO A 111 20.77 2.51 22.65
C PRO A 111 19.57 3.48 22.80
N PRO A 112 18.33 3.01 22.59
CA PRO A 112 17.15 3.84 22.76
C PRO A 112 17.08 4.35 24.20
N SER A 113 16.86 5.65 24.36
CA SER A 113 16.78 6.29 25.67
C SER A 113 15.62 5.76 26.50
N ASP A 114 15.74 5.80 27.83
CA ASP A 114 14.68 5.30 28.71
C ASP A 114 13.38 6.10 28.59
N SER A 115 13.48 7.41 28.30
CA SER A 115 12.30 8.24 28.04
C SER A 115 11.56 7.80 26.77
N LEU A 116 12.29 7.46 25.70
CA LEU A 116 11.71 6.92 24.48
C LEU A 116 11.07 5.55 24.74
N LYS A 117 11.78 4.63 25.39
CA LYS A 117 11.25 3.30 25.75
C LYS A 117 9.97 3.42 26.58
N ARG A 118 9.95 4.28 27.60
CA ARG A 118 8.75 4.51 28.44
C ARG A 118 7.59 5.03 27.61
N PHE A 119 7.82 6.01 26.75
CA PHE A 119 6.78 6.55 25.88
C PHE A 119 6.19 5.47 24.96
N LEU A 120 7.04 4.70 24.27
CA LEU A 120 6.58 3.69 23.30
C LEU A 120 5.83 2.55 23.99
N ASN A 121 6.30 2.08 25.14
CA ASN A 121 5.58 1.09 25.94
C ASN A 121 4.22 1.61 26.42
N HIS A 122 4.16 2.87 26.86
CA HIS A 122 2.91 3.50 27.28
C HIS A 122 1.93 3.65 26.10
N ALA A 123 2.41 4.08 24.94
CA ALA A 123 1.60 4.18 23.72
C ALA A 123 1.03 2.82 23.32
N ILE A 124 1.81 1.75 23.41
CA ILE A 124 1.34 0.38 23.16
C ILE A 124 0.24 0.00 24.14
N GLN A 125 0.43 0.24 25.44
CA GLN A 125 -0.58 -0.08 26.46
C GLN A 125 -1.89 0.69 26.28
N LEU A 126 -1.82 1.97 25.93
CA LEU A 126 -3.01 2.82 25.76
C LEU A 126 -3.81 2.47 24.50
N ASN A 127 -3.13 2.10 23.41
CA ASN A 127 -3.78 1.94 22.11
C ASN A 127 -4.10 0.48 21.77
N SER A 128 -3.47 -0.50 22.45
CA SER A 128 -3.83 -1.92 22.25
C SER A 128 -5.25 -2.18 22.77
N GLY A 129 -6.04 -2.93 21.99
CA GLY A 129 -7.41 -3.28 22.37
C GLY A 129 -7.51 -4.08 23.69
N ASN A 130 -8.65 -3.95 24.37
CA ASN A 130 -8.92 -4.60 25.66
C ASN A 130 -8.64 -6.12 25.59
N GLY A 131 -7.66 -6.58 26.38
CA GLY A 131 -7.37 -8.01 26.57
C GLY A 131 -6.19 -8.57 25.77
N HIS A 132 -5.58 -7.81 24.85
CA HIS A 132 -4.39 -8.27 24.14
C HIS A 132 -3.20 -7.31 24.27
N ARG A 133 -2.04 -7.86 24.65
CA ARG A 133 -0.81 -7.09 24.82
C ARG A 133 0.09 -7.24 23.59
N VAL A 134 0.13 -6.20 22.75
CA VAL A 134 1.12 -6.11 21.67
C VAL A 134 2.53 -6.07 22.27
N GLN A 135 3.42 -6.93 21.79
CA GLN A 135 4.81 -6.96 22.24
C GLN A 135 5.64 -5.91 21.50
N LEU A 136 6.41 -5.09 22.23
CA LEU A 136 7.40 -4.19 21.64
C LEU A 136 8.80 -4.76 21.85
N VAL A 137 9.55 -4.96 20.77
CA VAL A 137 10.91 -5.50 20.77
C VAL A 137 11.85 -4.50 20.08
N PHE A 138 13.03 -4.29 20.67
CA PHE A 138 14.10 -3.50 20.07
C PHE A 138 15.18 -4.44 19.55
N ASP A 139 15.29 -4.54 18.23
CA ASP A 139 16.31 -5.33 17.57
C ASP A 139 17.55 -4.44 17.40
N ILE A 140 18.44 -4.48 18.39
CA ILE A 140 19.64 -3.64 18.44
C ILE A 140 20.70 -4.17 17.46
N ASN A 141 21.11 -3.32 16.52
CA ASN A 141 22.12 -3.63 15.51
C ASN A 141 23.36 -2.77 15.72
N LYS A 142 24.55 -3.39 15.62
CA LYS A 142 25.84 -2.70 15.75
C LYS A 142 26.19 -1.81 14.56
N GLU A 143 25.73 -2.20 13.38
CA GLU A 143 26.06 -1.54 12.12
C GLU A 143 24.85 -0.77 11.59
N ASP A 144 25.09 0.40 11.01
CA ASP A 144 24.09 1.16 10.27
C ASP A 144 23.95 0.60 8.85
N SER A 145 23.07 -0.39 8.69
CA SER A 145 22.82 -1.06 7.41
C SER A 145 21.31 -1.22 7.15
N LEU A 146 20.88 -0.91 5.92
CA LEU A 146 19.49 -1.13 5.50
C LEU A 146 19.10 -2.61 5.53
N ASN A 147 20.07 -3.53 5.41
CA ASN A 147 19.86 -4.97 5.50
C ASN A 147 19.34 -5.41 6.87
N ASN A 148 19.55 -4.64 7.94
CA ASN A 148 19.19 -5.01 9.31
C ASN A 148 17.71 -5.38 9.45
N ARG A 149 16.84 -4.78 8.63
CA ARG A 149 15.39 -5.04 8.63
C ARG A 149 14.97 -6.43 8.19
N PHE A 150 15.89 -7.14 7.55
CA PHE A 150 15.66 -8.47 7.01
C PHE A 150 16.46 -9.56 7.72
N LYS A 151 17.14 -9.21 8.82
CA LYS A 151 17.75 -10.21 9.69
C LYS A 151 16.68 -11.15 10.23
N GLU A 152 17.05 -12.41 10.39
CA GLU A 152 16.18 -13.41 11.00
C GLU A 152 15.80 -12.96 12.42
N ILE A 153 14.50 -12.87 12.67
CA ILE A 153 13.95 -12.63 14.00
C ILE A 153 13.61 -14.01 14.58
N ARG A 154 14.46 -14.47 15.50
CA ARG A 154 14.24 -15.72 16.23
C ARG A 154 12.97 -15.59 17.07
N ASP A 155 12.17 -16.65 17.09
CA ASP A 155 10.92 -16.73 17.86
C ASP A 155 9.77 -15.80 17.41
N LEU A 156 9.78 -15.36 16.15
CA LEU A 156 8.64 -14.63 15.60
C LEU A 156 7.38 -15.52 15.54
N LYS A 157 6.39 -15.18 16.37
CA LYS A 157 5.15 -15.96 16.55
C LYS A 157 4.24 -15.96 15.32
N THR A 158 4.24 -14.89 14.54
CA THR A 158 3.36 -14.74 13.37
C THR A 158 4.07 -15.20 12.11
N ASP A 159 3.31 -15.71 11.15
CA ASP A 159 3.87 -16.03 9.83
C ASP A 159 3.96 -14.79 8.94
N ALA A 160 3.04 -13.84 9.14
CA ALA A 160 3.02 -12.57 8.43
C ALA A 160 3.92 -11.53 9.09
N VAL A 161 4.76 -10.91 8.28
CA VAL A 161 5.56 -9.72 8.62
C VAL A 161 5.04 -8.56 7.78
N PHE A 162 4.58 -7.50 8.43
CA PHE A 162 4.34 -6.21 7.79
C PHE A 162 5.58 -5.34 7.96
N SER A 163 6.38 -5.21 6.90
CA SER A 163 7.52 -4.31 6.91
C SER A 163 7.08 -2.91 6.50
N ILE A 164 7.49 -1.92 7.29
CA ILE A 164 7.12 -0.53 7.05
C ILE A 164 8.20 0.46 7.51
N ASP A 165 8.33 1.57 6.80
CA ASP A 165 9.21 2.67 7.20
C ASP A 165 8.55 3.55 8.29
N ASP A 166 9.36 4.15 9.17
CA ASP A 166 8.87 4.98 10.30
C ASP A 166 8.19 6.30 9.90
N ASP A 167 8.28 6.69 8.63
CA ASP A 167 7.71 7.91 8.05
C ASP A 167 6.45 7.70 7.23
N VAL A 168 5.85 6.50 7.26
CA VAL A 168 4.63 6.17 6.51
C VAL A 168 3.52 5.64 7.40
N ILE A 169 2.33 6.25 7.27
CA ILE A 169 1.11 5.79 7.91
C ILE A 169 0.10 5.28 6.88
N PHE A 170 -0.43 4.08 7.11
CA PHE A 170 -1.62 3.55 6.47
C PHE A 170 -2.71 3.34 7.52
N PRO A 171 -3.99 3.71 7.26
CA PRO A 171 -5.09 3.43 8.18
C PRO A 171 -5.16 1.94 8.54
N CYS A 172 -5.47 1.58 9.79
CA CYS A 172 -5.53 0.17 10.18
C CYS A 172 -6.48 -0.64 9.29
N SER A 173 -7.63 -0.09 8.86
CA SER A 173 -8.52 -0.76 7.90
C SER A 173 -7.83 -1.14 6.57
N SER A 174 -6.92 -0.29 6.09
CA SER A 174 -6.11 -0.55 4.89
C SER A 174 -5.08 -1.66 5.16
N VAL A 175 -4.42 -1.64 6.32
CA VAL A 175 -3.46 -2.68 6.75
C VAL A 175 -4.16 -4.03 6.89
N GLU A 176 -5.34 -4.04 7.51
CA GLU A 176 -6.16 -5.22 7.68
C GLU A 176 -6.62 -5.81 6.35
N PHE A 177 -6.99 -4.97 5.38
CA PHE A 177 -7.29 -5.42 4.02
C PHE A 177 -6.07 -6.05 3.35
N ALA A 178 -4.91 -5.40 3.39
CA ALA A 178 -3.68 -5.95 2.82
C ALA A 178 -3.26 -7.26 3.50
N PHE A 179 -3.44 -7.39 4.81
CA PHE A 179 -3.20 -8.64 5.52
C PHE A 179 -4.13 -9.75 5.04
N THR A 180 -5.42 -9.48 4.84
CA THR A 180 -6.37 -10.45 4.27
C THR A 180 -6.01 -10.86 2.84
N VAL A 181 -5.54 -9.92 2.02
CA VAL A 181 -5.02 -10.23 0.67
C VAL A 181 -3.75 -11.09 0.75
N TRP A 182 -2.87 -10.82 1.71
CA TRP A 182 -1.70 -11.67 1.94
C TRP A 182 -2.09 -13.07 2.40
N GLN A 183 -3.12 -13.22 3.23
CA GLN A 183 -3.60 -14.54 3.68
C GLN A 183 -4.09 -15.42 2.53
N SER A 184 -4.56 -14.85 1.41
CA SER A 184 -4.96 -15.63 0.22
C SER A 184 -3.79 -15.97 -0.71
N ALA A 185 -2.63 -15.33 -0.54
CA ALA A 185 -1.40 -15.59 -1.29
C ALA A 185 -0.16 -15.45 -0.38
N PRO A 186 0.00 -16.30 0.66
CA PRO A 186 0.97 -16.07 1.73
C PRO A 186 2.43 -16.18 1.26
N ASP A 187 2.66 -16.83 0.12
CA ASP A 187 3.99 -16.98 -0.46
C ASP A 187 4.47 -15.73 -1.22
N THR A 188 3.59 -14.76 -1.56
CA THR A 188 4.00 -13.56 -2.30
C THR A 188 4.16 -12.33 -1.40
N MET A 189 4.79 -11.28 -1.93
CA MET A 189 4.77 -9.95 -1.33
C MET A 189 3.48 -9.22 -1.68
N VAL A 190 2.81 -8.68 -0.67
CA VAL A 190 1.56 -7.91 -0.83
C VAL A 190 1.75 -6.52 -0.25
N GLY A 191 1.57 -5.46 -1.01
CA GLY A 191 1.86 -4.11 -0.48
C GLY A 191 1.41 -2.95 -1.35
N TYR A 192 1.84 -1.75 -0.97
CA TYR A 192 1.23 -0.51 -1.48
C TYR A 192 2.07 0.24 -2.50
N VAL A 193 3.35 -0.11 -2.63
CA VAL A 193 4.33 0.66 -3.42
C VAL A 193 4.83 -0.17 -4.60
N PRO A 194 4.07 -0.25 -5.72
CA PRO A 194 4.46 -1.01 -6.90
C PRO A 194 5.58 -0.32 -7.66
N ARG A 195 6.53 -1.11 -8.16
CA ARG A 195 7.62 -0.70 -9.04
C ARG A 195 7.85 -1.77 -10.11
N MET A 196 8.61 -1.44 -11.13
CA MET A 196 8.84 -2.37 -12.22
C MET A 196 10.29 -2.36 -12.69
N HIS A 197 10.63 -3.33 -13.52
CA HIS A 197 11.82 -3.30 -14.35
C HIS A 197 11.38 -3.39 -15.82
N TRP A 198 12.21 -2.91 -16.74
CA TRP A 198 12.09 -3.21 -18.17
C TRP A 198 13.45 -3.47 -18.77
N VAL A 199 13.47 -4.10 -19.94
CA VAL A 199 14.69 -4.34 -20.71
C VAL A 199 15.18 -3.02 -21.31
N ASP A 200 16.46 -2.71 -21.11
CA ASP A 200 17.14 -1.60 -21.79
C ASP A 200 17.44 -2.01 -23.24
N GLU A 201 16.50 -1.76 -24.14
CA GLU A 201 16.62 -2.12 -25.57
C GLU A 201 17.89 -1.56 -26.21
N LYS A 202 18.45 -0.46 -25.69
CA LYS A 202 19.68 0.15 -26.21
C LYS A 202 20.94 -0.62 -25.82
N LYS A 203 20.91 -1.35 -24.71
CA LYS A 203 22.05 -2.13 -24.19
C LYS A 203 21.89 -3.64 -24.39
N GLY A 204 20.75 -4.09 -24.91
CA GLY A 204 20.47 -5.49 -25.20
C GLY A 204 19.57 -6.16 -24.17
N LYS A 205 19.20 -7.42 -24.45
CA LYS A 205 18.13 -8.15 -23.75
C LYS A 205 18.41 -8.48 -22.28
N ASP A 206 19.69 -8.42 -21.88
CA ASP A 206 20.15 -8.77 -20.52
C ASP A 206 20.48 -7.53 -19.67
N ASN A 207 20.18 -6.34 -20.16
CA ASN A 207 20.29 -5.10 -19.42
C ASN A 207 18.91 -4.60 -19.04
N TYR A 208 18.77 -4.09 -17.82
CA TYR A 208 17.47 -3.69 -17.27
C TYR A 208 17.52 -2.27 -16.72
N ILE A 209 16.37 -1.62 -16.69
CA ILE A 209 16.18 -0.30 -16.08
C ILE A 209 15.12 -0.42 -14.98
N TYR A 210 15.37 0.25 -13.86
CA TYR A 210 14.40 0.38 -12.79
C TYR A 210 13.31 1.40 -13.15
N GLY A 211 12.05 0.97 -13.02
CA GLY A 211 10.86 1.76 -13.29
C GLY A 211 10.17 2.27 -12.02
N GLY A 212 10.09 3.60 -11.91
CA GLY A 212 9.37 4.30 -10.85
C GLY A 212 7.83 4.26 -10.98
N TRP A 213 7.15 5.01 -10.10
CA TRP A 213 5.68 5.14 -10.09
C TRP A 213 5.10 5.50 -11.46
N TRP A 214 5.72 6.45 -12.17
CA TRP A 214 5.22 6.91 -13.46
C TRP A 214 5.12 5.78 -14.50
N SER A 215 6.06 4.84 -14.44
CA SER A 215 6.10 3.71 -15.36
C SER A 215 4.99 2.71 -15.07
N VAL A 216 4.74 2.45 -13.79
CA VAL A 216 3.60 1.64 -13.35
C VAL A 216 2.28 2.31 -13.72
N TRP A 217 2.19 3.63 -13.57
CA TRP A 217 1.00 4.40 -13.89
C TRP A 217 0.66 4.33 -15.40
N TRP A 218 1.64 4.49 -16.27
CA TRP A 218 1.42 4.42 -17.73
C TRP A 218 1.14 3.02 -18.24
N THR A 219 1.84 2.02 -17.74
CA THR A 219 1.76 0.66 -18.29
C THR A 219 0.67 -0.18 -17.62
N GLY A 220 0.26 0.19 -16.41
CA GLY A 220 -0.59 -0.66 -15.58
C GLY A 220 0.10 -1.96 -15.13
N THR A 221 1.41 -2.09 -15.32
CA THR A 221 2.18 -3.30 -15.00
C THR A 221 3.29 -3.00 -13.99
N TYR A 222 3.60 -4.00 -13.18
CA TYR A 222 4.64 -3.92 -12.16
C TYR A 222 5.23 -5.30 -11.90
N SER A 223 6.42 -5.35 -11.32
CA SER A 223 7.13 -6.61 -11.03
C SER A 223 7.79 -6.63 -9.65
N MET A 224 7.64 -5.55 -8.88
CA MET A 224 8.14 -5.40 -7.52
C MET A 224 7.10 -4.72 -6.64
N ILE A 225 7.12 -5.06 -5.35
CA ILE A 225 6.45 -4.30 -4.28
C ILE A 225 7.53 -3.94 -3.26
N LEU A 226 7.72 -2.65 -3.01
CA LEU A 226 8.76 -2.21 -2.09
C LEU A 226 8.37 -2.54 -0.64
N SER A 227 9.31 -3.07 0.13
CA SER A 227 9.16 -3.35 1.56
C SER A 227 8.99 -2.10 2.43
N LYS A 228 8.99 -0.90 1.85
CA LYS A 228 8.58 0.36 2.50
C LYS A 228 7.20 0.26 3.15
N ALA A 229 6.31 -0.55 2.58
CA ALA A 229 5.02 -0.91 3.17
C ALA A 229 4.47 -2.19 2.49
N ALA A 230 4.85 -3.35 3.00
CA ALA A 230 4.46 -4.64 2.44
C ALA A 230 4.40 -5.77 3.47
N PHE A 231 3.45 -6.67 3.27
CA PHE A 231 3.38 -7.98 3.89
C PHE A 231 4.21 -9.00 3.13
N PHE A 232 4.91 -9.86 3.87
CA PHE A 232 5.56 -11.07 3.35
C PHE A 232 5.68 -12.12 4.46
N HIS A 233 5.97 -13.36 4.07
CA HIS A 233 6.13 -14.46 5.02
C HIS A 233 7.47 -14.38 5.78
N LYS A 234 7.48 -14.66 7.09
CA LYS A 234 8.69 -14.62 7.94
C LYS A 234 9.85 -15.47 7.43
N LYS A 235 9.55 -16.55 6.69
CA LYS A 235 10.54 -17.43 6.04
C LYS A 235 11.51 -16.64 5.15
N TYR A 236 11.09 -15.52 4.59
CA TYR A 236 11.93 -14.67 3.77
C TYR A 236 12.95 -13.86 4.57
N LEU A 237 12.73 -13.60 5.87
CA LEU A 237 13.78 -13.04 6.75
C LEU A 237 14.92 -14.04 6.94
N LYS A 238 14.56 -15.31 7.18
CA LYS A 238 15.54 -16.39 7.28
C LYS A 238 16.29 -16.59 5.96
N LEU A 239 15.57 -16.72 4.86
CA LEU A 239 16.16 -16.87 3.53
C LEU A 239 17.07 -15.68 3.16
N TYR A 240 16.69 -14.46 3.53
CA TYR A 240 17.54 -13.28 3.33
C TYR A 240 18.82 -13.33 4.18
N THR A 241 18.70 -13.81 5.42
CA THR A 241 19.84 -13.92 6.33
C THR A 241 20.83 -14.98 5.85
N ASP A 242 20.32 -16.17 5.55
CA ASP A 242 21.10 -17.38 5.34
C ASP A 242 21.55 -17.57 3.88
N GLU A 243 20.69 -17.23 2.92
CA GLU A 243 20.91 -17.60 1.50
C GLU A 243 21.14 -16.39 0.56
N MET A 244 20.81 -15.17 0.97
CA MET A 244 21.11 -13.99 0.13
C MET A 244 22.63 -13.87 -0.09
N PRO A 245 23.11 -13.79 -1.35
CA PRO A 245 24.53 -13.61 -1.64
C PRO A 245 25.16 -12.48 -0.84
N ALA A 246 26.31 -12.74 -0.21
CA ALA A 246 27.02 -11.75 0.60
C ALA A 246 27.35 -10.49 -0.23
N SER A 247 27.71 -10.68 -1.51
CA SER A 247 27.96 -9.63 -2.50
C SER A 247 26.79 -8.65 -2.67
N ILE A 248 25.55 -9.12 -2.55
CA ILE A 248 24.33 -8.29 -2.59
C ILE A 248 24.20 -7.49 -1.30
N LYS A 249 24.29 -8.15 -0.14
CA LYS A 249 24.19 -7.50 1.17
C LYS A 249 25.26 -6.41 1.35
N GLU A 250 26.50 -6.70 0.96
CA GLU A 250 27.61 -5.75 0.98
C GLU A 250 27.38 -4.56 0.04
N TYR A 251 26.84 -4.80 -1.15
CA TYR A 251 26.53 -3.73 -2.10
C TYR A 251 25.42 -2.81 -1.57
N ILE A 252 24.37 -3.38 -0.97
CA ILE A 252 23.31 -2.62 -0.30
C ILE A 252 23.86 -1.77 0.83
N THR A 253 24.72 -2.34 1.69
CA THR A 253 25.37 -1.59 2.79
C THR A 253 26.19 -0.42 2.23
N ARG A 254 27.04 -0.66 1.23
CA ARG A 254 27.90 0.38 0.64
C ARG A 254 27.11 1.46 -0.11
N ASN A 255 26.09 1.07 -0.86
CA ASN A 255 25.28 1.99 -1.69
C ASN A 255 24.16 2.67 -0.90
N ARG A 256 23.85 2.16 0.31
CA ARG A 256 22.73 2.59 1.17
C ARG A 256 21.41 2.69 0.40
N ASN A 257 21.09 1.64 -0.37
CA ASN A 257 19.88 1.56 -1.19
C ASN A 257 19.58 0.11 -1.57
N CYS A 258 18.38 -0.13 -2.09
CA CYS A 258 17.97 -1.34 -2.81
C CYS A 258 17.79 -2.62 -1.98
N GLU A 259 17.71 -2.52 -0.66
CA GLU A 259 17.31 -3.64 0.19
C GLU A 259 15.89 -4.13 -0.14
N ASP A 260 15.00 -3.20 -0.46
CA ASP A 260 13.61 -3.46 -0.87
C ASP A 260 13.53 -4.20 -2.22
N ILE A 261 14.35 -3.80 -3.18
CA ILE A 261 14.51 -4.49 -4.47
C ILE A 261 15.07 -5.90 -4.24
N ALA A 262 16.09 -6.03 -3.39
CA ALA A 262 16.69 -7.33 -3.08
C ALA A 262 15.68 -8.29 -2.44
N MET A 263 14.81 -7.80 -1.56
CA MET A 263 13.73 -8.61 -1.00
C MET A 263 12.72 -9.05 -2.09
N SER A 264 12.34 -8.16 -3.01
CA SER A 264 11.50 -8.53 -4.16
C SER A 264 12.14 -9.61 -5.04
N PHE A 265 13.45 -9.49 -5.31
CA PHE A 265 14.23 -10.48 -6.05
C PHE A 265 14.24 -11.84 -5.34
N LEU A 266 14.50 -11.84 -4.02
CA LEU A 266 14.53 -13.05 -3.20
C LEU A 266 13.21 -13.81 -3.27
N VAL A 267 12.10 -13.11 -3.02
CA VAL A 267 10.75 -13.72 -2.99
C VAL A 267 10.37 -14.24 -4.37
N ALA A 268 10.59 -13.44 -5.42
CA ALA A 268 10.29 -13.86 -6.80
C ALA A 268 11.15 -15.05 -7.23
N ASN A 269 12.43 -15.10 -6.84
CA ASN A 269 13.30 -16.23 -7.15
C ASN A 269 12.86 -17.51 -6.42
N ALA A 270 12.45 -17.39 -5.15
CA ALA A 270 12.04 -18.52 -4.33
C ALA A 270 10.68 -19.12 -4.76
N THR A 271 9.81 -18.34 -5.40
CA THR A 271 8.42 -18.74 -5.67
C THR A 271 8.05 -18.81 -7.16
N GLY A 272 8.74 -18.06 -8.02
CA GLY A 272 8.30 -17.81 -9.39
C GLY A 272 6.97 -17.05 -9.49
N ALA A 273 6.48 -16.46 -8.40
CA ALA A 273 5.20 -15.77 -8.34
C ALA A 273 5.36 -14.25 -8.39
N PRO A 274 4.43 -13.52 -9.06
CA PRO A 274 4.43 -12.07 -9.04
C PRO A 274 3.91 -11.49 -7.71
N PRO A 275 4.29 -10.25 -7.36
CA PRO A 275 3.78 -9.57 -6.17
C PRO A 275 2.35 -9.03 -6.36
N ILE A 276 1.64 -8.72 -5.28
CA ILE A 276 0.27 -8.16 -5.31
C ILE A 276 0.26 -6.70 -4.87
N TRP A 277 -0.28 -5.83 -5.71
CA TRP A 277 -0.51 -4.42 -5.38
C TRP A 277 -1.86 -4.23 -4.69
N VAL A 278 -1.83 -3.62 -3.51
CA VAL A 278 -3.02 -3.19 -2.75
C VAL A 278 -3.23 -1.69 -2.90
N LYS A 279 -4.47 -1.28 -3.21
CA LYS A 279 -4.87 0.13 -3.15
C LYS A 279 -4.93 0.59 -1.69
N GLY A 280 -4.17 1.61 -1.34
CA GLY A 280 -4.19 2.24 -0.02
C GLY A 280 -3.91 3.73 -0.12
N LYS A 281 -4.40 4.51 0.84
CA LYS A 281 -4.05 5.93 0.98
C LYS A 281 -2.78 6.02 1.82
N ILE A 282 -1.70 6.47 1.19
CA ILE A 282 -0.42 6.69 1.86
C ILE A 282 -0.42 8.06 2.55
N PHE A 283 -0.01 8.09 3.82
CA PHE A 283 0.25 9.32 4.55
C PHE A 283 1.75 9.39 4.88
N GLU A 284 2.49 10.13 4.08
CA GLU A 284 3.90 10.43 4.36
C GLU A 284 3.97 11.53 5.42
N ILE A 285 4.50 11.19 6.59
CA ILE A 285 4.64 12.11 7.73
C ILE A 285 6.05 12.67 7.87
N GLY A 286 7.00 12.16 7.08
CA GLY A 286 8.35 12.70 6.91
C GLY A 286 8.44 13.62 5.69
N SER A 287 9.38 14.58 5.73
CA SER A 287 9.56 15.57 4.66
C SER A 287 10.73 15.30 3.71
N THR A 288 11.71 14.48 4.13
CA THR A 288 12.93 14.18 3.36
C THR A 288 13.41 12.76 3.64
N GLY A 289 14.01 12.09 2.66
CA GLY A 289 14.50 10.71 2.79
C GLY A 289 15.55 10.35 1.76
N ILE A 290 16.06 9.11 1.78
CA ILE A 290 17.10 8.66 0.83
C ILE A 290 16.59 8.79 -0.63
N SER A 291 15.28 8.61 -0.84
CA SER A 291 14.64 8.73 -2.15
C SER A 291 14.59 10.15 -2.72
N SER A 292 14.82 11.20 -1.91
CA SER A 292 14.86 12.59 -2.40
C SER A 292 16.25 13.02 -2.88
N LEU A 293 17.26 12.14 -2.80
CA LEU A 293 18.61 12.41 -3.29
C LEU A 293 18.68 12.25 -4.83
N GLY A 294 19.43 13.13 -5.50
CA GLY A 294 19.66 13.05 -6.95
C GLY A 294 20.29 11.72 -7.36
N GLY A 295 19.87 11.16 -8.50
CA GLY A 295 20.38 9.89 -9.03
C GLY A 295 19.86 8.64 -8.30
N HIS A 296 18.85 8.74 -7.43
CA HIS A 296 18.27 7.59 -6.72
C HIS A 296 17.78 6.49 -7.67
N SER A 297 17.09 6.87 -8.76
CA SER A 297 16.61 5.92 -9.77
C SER A 297 17.77 5.25 -10.52
N ASP A 298 18.85 5.97 -10.82
CA ASP A 298 20.02 5.41 -11.52
C ASP A 298 20.74 4.39 -10.65
N ARG A 299 20.89 4.68 -9.35
CA ARG A 299 21.41 3.72 -8.37
C ARG A 299 20.55 2.48 -8.29
N ARG A 300 19.22 2.62 -8.33
CA ARG A 300 18.29 1.47 -8.36
C ARG A 300 18.40 0.67 -9.65
N THR A 301 18.61 1.31 -10.79
CA THR A 301 18.93 0.62 -12.05
C THR A 301 20.22 -0.19 -11.92
N GLN A 302 21.27 0.35 -11.30
CA GLN A 302 22.51 -0.39 -11.04
C GLN A 302 22.27 -1.60 -10.13
N CYS A 303 21.45 -1.45 -9.08
CA CYS A 303 21.08 -2.55 -8.20
C CYS A 303 20.37 -3.68 -8.96
N VAL A 304 19.38 -3.36 -9.80
CA VAL A 304 18.65 -4.38 -10.59
C VAL A 304 19.63 -5.19 -11.43
N ASN A 305 20.52 -4.54 -12.18
CA ASN A 305 21.49 -5.25 -13.03
C ASN A 305 22.50 -6.05 -12.21
N LYS A 306 22.99 -5.51 -11.08
CA LYS A 306 23.87 -6.28 -10.19
C LYS A 306 23.16 -7.52 -9.66
N PHE A 307 21.92 -7.40 -9.20
CA PHE A 307 21.20 -8.54 -8.65
C PHE A 307 20.90 -9.59 -9.72
N VAL A 308 20.55 -9.19 -10.95
CA VAL A 308 20.42 -10.12 -12.08
C VAL A 308 21.70 -10.92 -12.30
N ALA A 309 22.86 -10.25 -12.30
CA ALA A 309 24.15 -10.91 -12.48
C ALA A 309 24.43 -11.93 -11.36
N GLU A 310 24.15 -11.58 -10.11
CA GLU A 310 24.37 -12.46 -8.94
C GLU A 310 23.38 -13.64 -8.89
N PHE A 311 22.12 -13.43 -9.30
CA PHE A 311 21.10 -14.49 -9.39
C PHE A 311 21.23 -15.33 -10.67
N GLY A 312 22.04 -14.91 -11.65
CA GLY A 312 22.24 -15.57 -12.95
C GLY A 312 21.06 -15.47 -13.92
N ARG A 313 19.99 -14.75 -13.55
CA ARG A 313 18.78 -14.50 -14.36
C ARG A 313 17.97 -13.35 -13.79
N MET A 314 16.96 -12.89 -14.51
CA MET A 314 15.92 -12.01 -13.97
C MET A 314 14.83 -12.84 -13.26
N PRO A 315 14.73 -12.83 -11.92
CA PRO A 315 13.70 -13.59 -11.22
C PRO A 315 12.35 -12.87 -11.12
N LEU A 316 12.33 -11.54 -11.28
CA LEU A 316 11.12 -10.74 -11.09
C LEU A 316 10.06 -11.07 -12.16
N VAL A 317 8.82 -11.26 -11.71
CA VAL A 317 7.68 -11.61 -12.57
C VAL A 317 6.72 -10.44 -12.66
N SER A 318 6.41 -10.01 -13.88
CA SER A 318 5.47 -8.92 -14.13
C SER A 318 4.01 -9.33 -13.93
N THR A 319 3.19 -8.38 -13.51
CA THR A 319 1.74 -8.54 -13.30
C THR A 319 1.03 -7.19 -13.41
N SER A 320 -0.29 -7.23 -13.55
CA SER A 320 -1.19 -6.07 -13.51
C SER A 320 -2.26 -6.20 -12.41
N MET A 321 -2.15 -7.21 -11.55
CA MET A 321 -3.14 -7.49 -10.51
C MET A 321 -3.19 -6.36 -9.46
N LYS A 322 -4.38 -5.88 -9.14
CA LYS A 322 -4.56 -4.86 -8.11
C LYS A 322 -5.73 -5.22 -7.21
N ALA A 323 -5.45 -5.42 -5.93
CA ALA A 323 -6.46 -5.63 -4.91
C ALA A 323 -7.03 -4.29 -4.43
N VAL A 324 -8.35 -4.20 -4.40
CA VAL A 324 -9.10 -3.01 -4.01
C VAL A 324 -10.22 -3.42 -3.05
N ASP A 325 -10.35 -2.73 -1.92
CA ASP A 325 -11.46 -2.95 -1.00
C ASP A 325 -12.74 -2.38 -1.61
N SER A 326 -13.68 -3.27 -1.95
CA SER A 326 -14.95 -2.93 -2.61
C SER A 326 -15.82 -1.99 -1.77
N ARG A 327 -15.67 -1.99 -0.44
CA ARG A 327 -16.40 -1.06 0.45
C ARG A 327 -16.03 0.40 0.20
N ASN A 328 -14.86 0.64 -0.41
CA ASN A 328 -14.32 1.97 -0.69
C ASN A 328 -14.37 2.33 -2.18
N VAL A 329 -14.94 1.47 -3.03
CA VAL A 329 -14.97 1.66 -4.49
C VAL A 329 -16.33 1.26 -5.04
N TRP A 330 -17.13 2.28 -5.37
CA TRP A 330 -18.49 2.14 -5.89
C TRP A 330 -18.56 1.94 -7.42
N LEU A 331 -17.44 2.15 -8.12
CA LEU A 331 -17.34 2.03 -9.57
C LEU A 331 -16.13 1.16 -9.90
N TRP A 332 -16.38 0.05 -10.57
CA TRP A 332 -15.39 -0.91 -11.07
C TRP A 332 -14.64 -0.37 -12.28
#